data_AF-A0A838MTR2-F1
#
_entry.id   AF-A0A838MTR2-F1
#
_cell.length_a   1.000
_cell.length_b   1.000
_cell.length_c   1.000
_cell.angle_alpha   90.00
_cell.angle_beta   90.00
_cell.angle_gamma   90.00
#
_symmetry.space_group_name_H-M   'P 1'
#
loop_
_entity.id
_entity.type
_entity.pdbx_description
1 polymer ?
#
loop_
_entity_poly.entity_id
_entity_poly.type
_entity_poly.pdbx_seq_one_letter_code
_entity_poly.pdbx_strand_id
1 'polypeptide(L)'
;MSYEPQATAPQPQMSSAERETETAAERLNAQIESARAAVATRSHDGSDELEACADRLERAARDLSVALRELATQRRNTNDEE
;
A
#
# COMPACT_ATOMS: atom_id res chain seq x y z
N MET A 1 -45.86 -18.30 -1.73
CA MET A 1 -44.38 -18.36 -1.81
C MET A 1 -43.87 -17.05 -1.24
N SER A 2 -43.50 -17.04 0.03
CA SER A 2 -42.90 -15.88 0.68
C SER A 2 -41.40 -15.92 0.41
N TYR A 3 -40.85 -14.86 -0.15
CA TYR A 3 -39.41 -14.68 -0.26
C TYR A 3 -38.93 -13.98 1.01
N GLU A 4 -38.16 -14.68 1.85
CA GLU A 4 -37.40 -14.06 2.92
C GLU A 4 -36.26 -13.23 2.31
N PRO A 5 -36.04 -11.98 2.77
CA PRO A 5 -34.88 -11.21 2.35
C PRO A 5 -33.63 -11.81 3.02
N GLN A 6 -32.73 -12.37 2.21
CA GLN A 6 -31.39 -12.73 2.65
C GLN A 6 -30.70 -11.49 3.21
N ALA A 7 -30.48 -11.47 4.52
CA ALA A 7 -29.64 -10.49 5.18
C ALA A 7 -28.22 -10.65 4.61
N THR A 8 -27.80 -9.70 3.78
CA THR A 8 -26.40 -9.53 3.41
C THR A 8 -25.62 -9.25 4.69
N ALA A 9 -24.82 -10.22 5.12
CA ALA A 9 -23.90 -10.04 6.24
C ALA A 9 -23.05 -8.79 5.96
N PRO A 10 -22.89 -7.87 6.93
CA PRO A 10 -22.06 -6.69 6.75
C PRO A 10 -20.65 -7.15 6.41
N GLN A 11 -20.13 -6.71 5.25
CA GLN A 11 -18.73 -6.97 4.91
C GLN A 11 -17.85 -6.32 5.99
N PRO A 12 -16.80 -6.99 6.48
CA PRO A 12 -15.90 -6.41 7.44
C PRO A 12 -15.34 -5.11 6.87
N GLN A 13 -15.61 -4.00 7.55
CA GLN A 13 -15.09 -2.70 7.17
C GLN A 13 -13.58 -2.72 7.36
N MET A 14 -12.83 -2.31 6.33
CA MET A 14 -11.37 -2.23 6.44
C MET A 14 -10.97 -1.44 7.67
N SER A 15 -10.06 -2.01 8.46
CA SER A 15 -9.49 -1.33 9.60
C SER A 15 -8.70 -0.10 9.14
N SER A 16 -8.45 0.84 10.05
CA SER A 16 -7.59 2.00 9.75
C SER A 16 -6.19 1.56 9.28
N ALA A 17 -5.65 0.49 9.85
CA ALA A 17 -4.34 -0.03 9.48
C ALA A 17 -4.35 -0.70 8.10
N GLU A 18 -5.46 -1.34 7.72
CA GLU A 18 -5.64 -1.89 6.37
C GLU A 18 -5.68 -0.79 5.32
N ARG A 19 -6.44 0.29 5.58
CA ARG A 19 -6.50 1.45 4.67
C ARG A 19 -5.15 2.15 4.54
N GLU A 20 -4.42 2.30 5.64
CA GLU A 20 -3.10 2.92 5.62
C GLU A 20 -2.07 2.08 4.85
N THR A 21 -2.12 0.76 5.04
CA THR A 21 -1.30 -0.20 4.28
C THR A 21 -1.61 -0.13 2.78
N GLU A 22 -2.89 -0.11 2.41
CA GLU A 22 -3.34 0.02 1.02
C GLU A 22 -2.85 1.35 0.41
N THR A 23 -3.04 2.46 1.12
CA THR A 23 -2.57 3.79 0.70
C THR A 23 -1.05 3.81 0.50
N ALA A 24 -0.28 3.18 1.39
CA ALA A 24 1.17 3.09 1.26
C ALA A 24 1.59 2.25 0.03
N ALA A 25 0.86 1.16 -0.26
CA ALA A 25 1.10 0.32 -1.43
C ALA A 25 0.81 1.06 -2.74
N GLU A 26 -0.30 1.79 -2.81
CA GLU A 26 -0.65 2.62 -3.96
C GLU A 26 0.41 3.69 -4.23
N ARG A 27 0.91 4.35 -3.16
CA ARG A 27 2.00 5.33 -3.27
C ARG A 27 3.27 4.70 -3.83
N LEU A 28 3.66 3.52 -3.35
CA LEU A 28 4.84 2.82 -3.88
C LEU A 28 4.66 2.47 -5.37
N ASN A 29 3.49 1.99 -5.77
CA ASN A 29 3.19 1.70 -7.17
C ASN A 29 3.32 2.95 -8.06
N ALA A 30 2.81 4.10 -7.61
CA ALA A 30 2.95 5.36 -8.34
C ALA A 30 4.43 5.78 -8.51
N GLN A 31 5.26 5.55 -7.49
CA GLN A 31 6.71 5.83 -7.58
C GLN A 31 7.41 4.86 -8.53
N ILE A 32 7.03 3.58 -8.54
CA ILE A 32 7.56 2.58 -9.48
C ILE A 32 7.26 3.00 -10.92
N GLU A 33 6.02 3.42 -11.21
CA GLU A 33 5.65 3.84 -12.56
C GLU A 33 6.42 5.11 -12.98
N SER A 34 6.58 6.06 -12.05
CA SER A 34 7.38 7.27 -12.30
C SER A 34 8.84 6.93 -12.63
N ALA A 35 9.45 6.00 -11.89
CA ALA A 35 10.80 5.53 -12.16
C ALA A 35 10.92 4.82 -13.52
N ARG A 36 9.93 3.99 -13.89
CA ARG A 36 9.87 3.36 -15.21
C ARG A 36 9.81 4.40 -16.34
N ALA A 37 9.02 5.45 -16.16
CA ALA A 37 8.94 6.55 -17.12
C ALA A 37 10.28 7.29 -17.26
N ALA A 38 10.96 7.60 -16.14
CA ALA A 38 12.27 8.25 -16.14
C ALA A 38 13.33 7.43 -16.88
N VAL A 39 13.33 6.10 -16.71
CA VAL A 39 14.23 5.20 -17.47
C VAL A 39 13.89 5.19 -18.96
N ALA A 40 12.60 5.21 -19.31
CA ALA A 40 12.14 5.17 -20.70
C ALA A 40 12.51 6.42 -21.50
N THR A 41 12.55 7.60 -20.87
CA THR A 41 12.87 8.87 -21.56
C THR A 41 14.35 9.00 -21.93
N ARG A 42 15.24 8.12 -21.44
CA ARG A 42 16.71 8.13 -21.70
C ARG A 42 17.32 9.55 -21.66
N SER A 43 16.88 10.38 -20.72
CA SER A 43 17.34 11.77 -20.64
C SER A 43 18.82 11.81 -20.27
N HIS A 44 19.59 12.57 -21.05
CA HIS A 44 21.06 12.58 -20.97
C HIS A 44 21.60 13.30 -19.72
N ASP A 45 20.76 14.10 -19.05
CA ASP A 45 21.05 14.81 -17.79
C ASP A 45 20.69 13.99 -16.53
N GLY A 46 20.31 12.72 -16.70
CA GLY A 46 19.44 11.98 -15.76
C GLY A 46 20.06 11.26 -14.56
N SER A 47 21.32 11.50 -14.17
CA SER A 47 21.88 10.79 -13.00
C SER A 47 21.21 11.24 -11.70
N ASP A 48 21.14 12.55 -11.46
CA ASP A 48 20.56 13.13 -10.24
C ASP A 48 19.04 12.84 -10.15
N GLU A 49 18.34 12.80 -11.28
CA GLU A 49 16.92 12.45 -11.34
C GLU A 49 16.66 10.96 -11.04
N LEU A 50 17.56 10.08 -11.47
CA LEU A 50 17.49 8.65 -11.15
C LEU A 50 17.83 8.39 -9.68
N GLU A 51 18.82 9.08 -9.12
CA GLU A 51 19.11 9.05 -7.68
C GLU A 51 17.92 9.53 -6.86
N ALA A 52 17.32 10.67 -7.23
CA ALA A 52 16.10 11.17 -6.58
C ALA A 52 14.92 10.19 -6.72
N CYS A 53 14.79 9.47 -7.84
CA CYS A 53 13.80 8.40 -7.98
C CYS A 53 14.09 7.22 -7.05
N ALA A 54 15.35 6.81 -6.93
CA ALA A 54 15.76 5.74 -6.05
C ALA A 54 15.46 6.08 -4.57
N ASP A 55 15.78 7.29 -4.13
CA ASP A 55 15.49 7.76 -2.76
C ASP A 55 13.98 7.75 -2.46
N ARG A 56 13.16 8.20 -3.41
CA ARG A 56 11.69 8.18 -3.27
C ARG A 56 11.15 6.76 -3.19
N LEU A 57 11.68 5.83 -3.99
CA LEU A 57 11.31 4.42 -3.96
C LEU A 57 11.71 3.76 -2.63
N GLU A 58 12.93 4.01 -2.16
CA GLU A 58 13.40 3.47 -0.88
C GLU A 58 12.49 3.94 0.25
N ARG A 59 12.18 5.25 0.29
CA ARG A 59 11.30 5.80 1.31
C ARG A 59 9.90 5.18 1.27
N ALA A 60 9.27 5.13 0.10
CA ALA A 60 7.93 4.54 -0.03
C ALA A 60 7.90 3.05 0.33
N ALA A 61 8.96 2.30 -0.01
CA ALA A 61 9.08 0.89 0.35
C ALA A 61 9.25 0.68 1.86
N ARG A 62 10.02 1.56 2.53
CA ARG A 62 10.17 1.55 3.99
C ARG A 62 8.84 1.88 4.67
N ASP A 63 8.13 2.90 4.19
CA ASP A 63 6.83 3.29 4.73
C ASP A 63 5.82 2.13 4.62
N LEU A 64 5.74 1.46 3.46
CA LEU A 64 4.90 0.27 3.29
C LEU A 64 5.32 -0.89 4.20
N SER A 65 6.64 -1.11 4.35
CA SER A 65 7.16 -2.16 5.24
C SER A 65 6.75 -1.94 6.70
N VAL A 66 6.74 -0.69 7.16
CA VAL A 66 6.27 -0.32 8.50
C VAL A 66 4.77 -0.58 8.63
N ALA A 67 3.95 -0.06 7.70
CA ALA A 67 2.50 -0.24 7.72
C ALA A 67 2.09 -1.73 7.74
N LEU A 68 2.76 -2.58 6.94
CA LEU A 68 2.53 -4.03 6.93
C LEU A 68 2.84 -4.70 8.28
N ARG A 69 3.92 -4.27 8.96
CA ARG A 69 4.28 -4.81 10.28
C ARG A 69 3.30 -4.37 11.36
N GLU A 70 2.81 -3.14 11.28
CA GLU A 70 1.78 -2.62 12.18
C GLU A 70 0.47 -3.37 11.97
N LEU A 71 0.04 -3.56 10.72
CA LEU A 71 -1.14 -4.36 10.39
C LEU A 71 -1.00 -5.81 10.87
N ALA A 72 0.16 -6.43 10.68
CA ALA A 72 0.42 -7.79 11.18
C ALA A 72 0.40 -7.86 12.72
N THR A 73 0.81 -6.79 13.41
CA THR A 73 0.76 -6.71 14.88
C THR A 73 -0.67 -6.52 15.35
N GLN A 74 -1.46 -5.65 14.70
CA GLN A 74 -2.88 -5.49 14.99
C GLN A 74 -3.64 -6.81 14.84
N ARG A 75 -3.41 -7.54 13.72
CA ARG A 75 -4.05 -8.85 13.49
C ARG A 75 -3.69 -9.90 14.53
N ARG A 76 -2.46 -9.89 15.06
CA ARG A 76 -2.07 -10.80 16.15
C ARG A 76 -2.78 -10.45 17.45
N ASN A 77 -2.75 -9.18 17.84
CA ASN A 77 -3.38 -8.74 19.08
C ASN A 77 -4.89 -9.02 19.08
N THR A 78 -5.58 -8.76 17.96
CA THR A 78 -7.02 -9.10 17.82
C THR A 78 -7.29 -10.59 17.99
N ASN A 79 -6.42 -11.46 17.48
CA ASN A 79 -6.57 -12.91 17.63
C ASN A 79 -6.18 -13.43 19.02
N ASP A 80 -5.36 -12.69 19.79
CA ASP A 80 -4.98 -13.03 21.17
C ASP A 80 -6.04 -12.59 22.19
N GLU A 81 -6.99 -11.73 21.79
CA GLU A 81 -8.11 -11.22 22.60
C GLU A 81 -9.40 -12.07 22.47
N GLU A 82 -9.42 -13.10 21.60
CA GLU A 82 -10.52 -14.07 21.40
C GLU A 82 -10.29 -15.40 22.15
#